data_AF-A0A2R8ZGQ5-F1
#
_entry.id   AF-A0A2R8ZGQ5-F1
#
_cell.length_a   1.000
_cell.length_b   1.000
_cell.length_c   1.000
_cell.angle_alpha   90.00
_cell.angle_beta   90.00
_cell.angle_gamma   90.00
#
_symmetry.space_group_name_H-M   'P 1'
#
loop_
_entity.id
_entity.type
_entity.pdbx_description
1 polymer ?
#
loop_
_entity_poly.entity_id
_entity_poly.type
_entity_poly.pdbx_seq_one_letter_code
_entity_poly.pdbx_strand_id
1 'polypeptide(L)'
;MWVLLFCLVMASCQYSLLKSVQPDPASPIHGHNQIITYSRPIYFCVLCGLILLLDTGAKARHPPSYVVYGLKLFSPVFLQSARDYLIVFLYCFPAISLLGLFPQINTFCTYLLEQIDMLFFGGSAVSGITSAVYSVARSVLAAALLHAVCFSAVKEPWSMQHIPALFSAFCGLLVALSYHLSRQSSDPSVLMSFIQCRLFPKFLHQNLEESAADPLPKKMKDSVTDVLKWDLIVCAVVAVLSFAVSASTVFLSLRPFLSIVLFALAGAVGFVTHYVLPQLRKHHPWMWISHPILKNKEYHQQEVRDVAHLMWFEKLYVWLQCFEKYILYPALILNALTIDAFLISNHRRLGTHWDIFLMIIAGMKLLRTSFCNPVYQFINLSFTVIFFHFDYKDISESFLLDFFMVSILFSK
;
A
#
# COMPACT_ATOMS: atom_id res chain seq x y z
N MET A 1 -8.96 -13.46 -41.98
CA MET A 1 -8.84 -14.35 -40.81
C MET A 1 -9.07 -13.62 -39.49
N TRP A 2 -8.27 -12.58 -39.16
CA TRP A 2 -8.39 -11.82 -37.90
C TRP A 2 -9.77 -11.18 -37.64
N VAL A 3 -10.38 -10.56 -38.65
CA VAL A 3 -11.74 -9.99 -38.54
C VAL A 3 -12.78 -11.05 -38.22
N LEU A 4 -12.67 -12.23 -38.84
CA LEU A 4 -13.59 -13.35 -38.58
C LEU A 4 -13.45 -13.86 -37.14
N LEU A 5 -12.22 -13.96 -36.64
CA LEU A 5 -11.96 -14.35 -35.27
C LEU A 5 -12.50 -13.32 -34.27
N PHE A 6 -12.34 -12.03 -34.55
CA PHE A 6 -12.95 -10.95 -33.76
C PHE A 6 -14.48 -11.05 -33.71
N CYS A 7 -15.13 -11.25 -34.87
CA CYS A 7 -16.57 -11.45 -34.94
C CYS A 7 -17.03 -12.67 -34.13
N LEU A 8 -16.24 -13.76 -34.14
CA LEU A 8 -16.52 -14.95 -33.34
C LEU A 8 -16.41 -14.65 -31.84
N VAL A 9 -15.40 -13.89 -31.41
CA VAL A 9 -15.28 -13.44 -30.01
C VAL A 9 -16.49 -12.60 -29.62
N MET A 10 -16.89 -11.62 -30.44
CA MET A 10 -18.08 -10.79 -30.20
C MET A 10 -19.35 -11.63 -30.07
N ALA A 11 -19.58 -12.55 -31.01
CA ALA A 11 -20.74 -13.43 -30.99
C ALA A 11 -20.75 -14.32 -29.74
N SER A 12 -19.59 -14.82 -29.30
CA SER A 12 -19.46 -15.64 -28.08
C SER A 12 -19.81 -14.85 -26.80
N CYS A 13 -19.41 -13.57 -26.74
CA CYS A 13 -19.75 -12.67 -25.64
C CYS A 13 -21.25 -12.37 -25.63
N GLN A 14 -21.84 -12.08 -26.79
CA GLN A 14 -23.28 -11.82 -26.91
C GLN A 14 -24.11 -13.08 -26.58
N TYR A 15 -23.67 -14.26 -27.02
CA TYR A 15 -24.34 -15.52 -26.69
C TYR A 15 -24.39 -15.78 -25.17
N SER A 16 -23.36 -15.36 -24.44
CA SER A 16 -23.33 -15.43 -22.97
C SER A 16 -24.52 -14.70 -22.32
N LEU A 17 -25.01 -13.61 -22.92
CA LEU A 17 -26.15 -12.84 -22.41
C LEU A 17 -27.51 -13.50 -22.70
N LEU A 18 -27.59 -14.28 -23.77
CA LEU A 18 -28.82 -14.95 -24.19
C LEU A 18 -29.02 -16.29 -23.48
N LYS A 19 -27.93 -16.92 -23.03
CA LYS A 19 -27.98 -18.20 -22.33
C LYS A 19 -28.54 -18.01 -20.91
N SER A 20 -29.38 -18.94 -20.47
CA SER A 20 -29.86 -18.98 -19.08
C SER A 20 -28.70 -19.16 -18.10
N VAL A 21 -28.85 -18.57 -16.91
CA VAL A 21 -27.85 -18.66 -15.84
C VAL A 21 -27.70 -20.12 -15.43
N GLN A 22 -26.54 -20.71 -15.69
CA GLN A 22 -26.21 -22.04 -15.20
C GLN A 22 -25.46 -21.92 -13.86
N PRO A 23 -25.66 -22.86 -12.92
CA PRO A 23 -24.87 -22.91 -11.70
C PRO A 23 -23.39 -23.06 -12.06
N ASP A 24 -22.56 -22.23 -11.43
CA ASP A 24 -21.11 -22.23 -11.66
C ASP A 24 -20.49 -23.53 -11.12
N PRO A 25 -19.91 -24.38 -11.97
CA PRO A 25 -19.29 -25.63 -11.52
C PRO A 25 -18.10 -25.40 -10.58
N ALA A 26 -17.53 -24.19 -10.56
CA ALA A 26 -16.42 -23.80 -9.69
C ALA A 26 -16.87 -23.13 -8.38
N SER A 27 -18.16 -22.83 -8.19
CA SER A 27 -18.67 -22.22 -6.97
C SER A 27 -18.97 -23.28 -5.89
N PRO A 28 -18.39 -23.17 -4.68
CA PRO A 28 -18.70 -24.09 -3.58
C PRO A 28 -20.14 -23.91 -3.05
N ILE A 29 -20.79 -22.78 -3.33
CA ILE A 29 -22.17 -22.51 -2.94
C ILE A 29 -23.06 -22.78 -4.16
N HIS A 30 -24.04 -23.68 -4.01
CA HIS A 30 -25.09 -23.95 -5.00
C HIS A 30 -26.06 -22.77 -5.09
N GLY A 31 -25.60 -21.66 -5.67
CA GLY A 31 -26.36 -20.43 -5.83
C GLY A 31 -26.35 -19.95 -7.28
N HIS A 32 -27.48 -19.42 -7.74
CA HIS A 32 -27.59 -18.81 -9.06
C HIS A 32 -26.94 -17.42 -9.06
N ASN A 33 -25.70 -17.30 -9.52
CA ASN A 33 -25.01 -16.01 -9.62
C ASN A 33 -25.23 -15.37 -11.00
N GLN A 34 -26.19 -14.45 -11.10
CA GLN A 34 -26.54 -13.74 -12.33
C GLN A 34 -25.38 -12.91 -12.92
N ILE A 35 -24.40 -12.53 -12.10
CA ILE A 35 -23.25 -11.71 -12.53
C ILE A 35 -22.37 -12.48 -13.54
N ILE A 36 -22.38 -13.81 -13.50
CA ILE A 36 -21.57 -14.67 -14.38
C ILE A 36 -21.93 -14.45 -15.86
N THR A 37 -23.22 -14.29 -16.15
CA THR A 37 -23.74 -14.02 -17.51
C THR A 37 -23.11 -12.77 -18.12
N TYR A 38 -22.86 -11.74 -17.31
CA TYR A 38 -22.29 -10.46 -17.72
C TYR A 38 -20.75 -10.44 -17.76
N SER A 39 -20.08 -11.46 -17.20
CA SER A 39 -18.62 -11.56 -17.11
C SER A 39 -17.93 -11.38 -18.45
N ARG A 40 -18.30 -12.21 -19.44
CA ARG A 40 -17.67 -12.20 -20.77
C ARG A 40 -17.86 -10.90 -21.55
N PRO A 41 -19.09 -10.35 -21.67
CA PRO A 41 -19.31 -9.04 -22.29
C PRO A 41 -18.52 -7.91 -21.63
N ILE A 42 -18.46 -7.86 -20.30
CA ILE A 42 -17.77 -6.77 -19.59
C ILE A 42 -16.25 -6.86 -19.84
N TYR A 43 -15.64 -8.04 -19.73
CA TYR A 43 -14.22 -8.20 -20.06
C TYR A 43 -13.93 -7.83 -21.52
N PHE A 44 -14.79 -8.24 -22.45
CA PHE A 44 -14.65 -7.86 -23.86
C PHE A 44 -14.69 -6.34 -24.06
N CYS A 45 -15.66 -5.65 -23.45
CA CYS A 45 -15.77 -4.19 -23.52
C CYS A 45 -14.55 -3.48 -22.89
N VAL A 46 -14.08 -3.96 -21.74
CA VAL A 46 -12.89 -3.40 -21.06
C VAL A 46 -11.63 -3.58 -21.90
N LEU A 47 -11.41 -4.78 -22.47
CA LEU A 47 -10.27 -5.05 -23.34
C LEU A 47 -10.31 -4.20 -24.61
N CYS A 48 -11.47 -4.11 -25.27
CA CYS A 48 -11.64 -3.26 -26.45
C CYS A 48 -11.41 -1.77 -26.12
N GLY A 49 -11.96 -1.29 -25.00
CA GLY A 49 -11.73 0.07 -24.52
C GLY A 49 -10.25 0.35 -24.25
N LEU A 50 -9.54 -0.60 -23.62
CA LEU A 50 -8.11 -0.49 -23.35
C LEU A 50 -7.26 -0.50 -24.64
N ILE A 51 -7.59 -1.34 -25.62
CA ILE A 51 -6.95 -1.37 -26.94
C ILE A 51 -7.09 0.00 -27.64
N LEU A 52 -8.30 0.56 -27.64
CA LEU A 52 -8.55 1.88 -28.23
C LEU A 52 -7.80 3.00 -27.50
N LEU A 53 -7.74 2.93 -26.16
CA LEU A 53 -7.02 3.89 -25.34
C LEU A 53 -5.51 3.85 -25.63
N LEU A 54 -4.92 2.65 -25.71
CA LEU A 54 -3.51 2.46 -26.03
C LEU A 54 -3.18 2.90 -27.47
N ASP A 55 -4.05 2.61 -28.44
CA ASP A 55 -3.89 3.04 -29.82
C ASP A 55 -3.95 4.58 -29.94
N THR A 56 -4.88 5.21 -29.22
CA THR A 56 -4.99 6.67 -29.16
C THR A 56 -3.76 7.29 -28.49
N GLY A 57 -3.29 6.71 -27.38
CA GLY A 57 -2.07 7.15 -26.69
C GLY A 57 -0.82 6.99 -27.55
N ALA A 58 -0.71 5.91 -28.32
CA ALA A 58 0.40 5.67 -29.24
C ALA A 58 0.44 6.65 -30.42
N LYS A 59 -0.73 7.13 -30.87
CA LYS A 59 -0.87 8.10 -31.98
C LYS A 59 -0.83 9.56 -31.53
N ALA A 60 -0.78 9.83 -30.23
CA ALA A 60 -0.72 11.18 -29.69
C ALA A 60 0.54 11.90 -30.21
N ARG A 61 0.40 13.17 -30.63
CA ARG A 61 1.51 13.97 -31.19
C ARG A 61 2.59 14.30 -30.15
N HIS A 62 2.22 14.35 -28.88
CA HIS A 62 3.12 14.62 -27.75
C HIS A 62 2.82 13.64 -26.60
N PRO A 63 3.25 12.37 -26.69
CA PRO A 63 3.06 11.44 -25.59
C PRO A 63 3.95 11.88 -24.41
N PRO A 64 3.42 11.92 -23.17
CA PRO A 64 4.25 12.18 -22.01
C PRO A 64 5.24 11.02 -21.86
N SER A 65 6.53 11.28 -22.09
CA SER A 65 7.57 10.27 -21.90
C SER A 65 8.21 10.46 -20.53
N TYR A 66 8.09 9.46 -19.67
CA TYR A 66 8.76 9.43 -18.37
C TYR A 66 9.88 8.39 -18.42
N VAL A 67 11.08 8.78 -18.00
CA VAL A 67 12.21 7.86 -17.91
C VAL A 67 12.34 7.44 -16.44
N VAL A 68 12.24 6.14 -16.19
CA VAL A 68 12.49 5.56 -14.85
C VAL A 68 13.41 4.35 -15.06
N TYR A 69 14.58 4.36 -14.41
CA TYR A 69 15.68 3.41 -14.62
C TYR A 69 16.11 3.27 -16.09
N GLY A 70 16.14 4.39 -16.83
CA GLY A 70 16.46 4.40 -18.25
C GLY A 70 15.36 3.85 -19.17
N LEU A 71 14.25 3.32 -18.62
CA LEU A 71 13.11 2.85 -19.39
C LEU A 71 12.15 4.02 -19.67
N LYS A 72 11.91 4.30 -20.96
CA LYS A 72 10.91 5.28 -21.41
C LYS A 72 9.50 4.71 -21.28
N LEU A 73 8.92 4.85 -20.09
CA LEU A 73 7.53 4.53 -19.81
C LEU A 73 6.61 5.40 -20.70
N PHE A 74 5.53 4.80 -21.19
CA PHE A 74 4.55 5.43 -22.08
C PHE A 74 5.10 5.91 -23.44
N SER A 75 6.24 5.38 -23.88
CA SER A 75 6.69 5.59 -25.26
C SER A 75 5.69 5.01 -26.28
N PRO A 76 5.57 5.58 -27.50
CA PRO A 76 4.64 5.10 -28.50
C PRO A 76 4.89 3.62 -28.86
N VAL A 77 6.15 3.18 -28.87
CA VAL A 77 6.53 1.78 -29.11
C VAL A 77 6.03 0.87 -27.99
N PHE A 78 6.18 1.29 -26.72
CA PHE A 78 5.65 0.54 -25.59
C PHE A 78 4.12 0.42 -25.64
N LEU A 79 3.42 1.52 -25.93
CA LEU A 79 1.96 1.53 -26.04
C LEU A 79 1.46 0.66 -27.21
N GLN A 80 2.14 0.70 -28.36
CA GLN A 80 1.84 -0.19 -29.49
C GLN A 80 2.06 -1.65 -29.14
N SER A 81 3.19 -1.98 -28.51
CA SER A 81 3.48 -3.35 -28.08
C SER A 81 2.43 -3.87 -27.10
N ALA A 82 2.06 -3.07 -26.08
CA ALA A 82 1.01 -3.41 -25.14
C ALA A 82 -0.36 -3.62 -25.82
N ARG A 83 -0.71 -2.75 -26.78
CA ARG A 83 -1.92 -2.89 -27.60
C ARG A 83 -1.93 -4.22 -28.35
N ASP A 84 -0.82 -4.56 -29.00
CA ASP A 84 -0.71 -5.76 -29.83
C ASP A 84 -0.82 -7.04 -28.97
N TYR A 85 -0.22 -7.06 -27.78
CA TYR A 85 -0.42 -8.16 -26.82
C TYR A 85 -1.88 -8.29 -26.37
N LEU A 86 -2.59 -7.19 -26.11
CA LEU A 86 -4.00 -7.22 -25.75
C LEU A 86 -4.90 -7.70 -26.89
N ILE A 87 -4.58 -7.36 -28.14
CA ILE A 87 -5.29 -7.88 -29.32
C ILE A 87 -5.13 -9.40 -29.41
N VAL A 88 -3.91 -9.92 -29.23
CA VAL A 88 -3.65 -11.37 -29.20
C VAL A 88 -4.40 -12.03 -28.03
N PHE A 89 -4.39 -11.41 -26.85
CA PHE A 89 -5.14 -11.90 -25.69
C PHE A 89 -6.66 -11.95 -25.96
N LEU A 90 -7.22 -10.92 -26.59
CA LEU A 90 -8.62 -10.85 -26.99
C LEU A 90 -9.00 -11.96 -27.98
N TYR A 91 -8.10 -12.29 -28.89
CA TYR A 91 -8.29 -13.39 -29.84
C TYR A 91 -8.29 -14.77 -29.16
N CYS A 92 -7.50 -14.95 -28.10
CA CYS A 92 -7.52 -16.16 -27.28
C CYS A 92 -8.69 -16.20 -26.28
N PHE A 93 -9.46 -15.11 -26.15
CA PHE A 93 -10.51 -14.96 -25.15
C PHE A 93 -11.54 -16.11 -25.12
N PRO A 94 -12.07 -16.61 -26.25
CA PRO A 94 -13.01 -17.73 -26.23
C PRO A 94 -12.42 -19.00 -25.59
N ALA A 95 -11.15 -19.31 -25.89
CA ALA A 95 -10.46 -20.48 -25.33
C ALA A 95 -10.20 -20.32 -23.83
N ILE A 96 -9.72 -19.14 -23.40
CA ILE A 96 -9.47 -18.84 -21.98
C ILE A 96 -10.77 -18.90 -21.18
N SER A 97 -11.87 -18.41 -21.77
CA SER A 97 -13.20 -18.44 -21.17
C SER A 97 -13.82 -19.85 -21.09
N LEU A 98 -13.41 -20.76 -21.98
CA LEU A 98 -13.78 -22.18 -21.97
C LEU A 98 -13.10 -22.91 -20.81
N LEU A 99 -11.83 -22.60 -20.56
CA LEU A 99 -11.03 -23.20 -19.48
C LEU A 99 -11.39 -22.68 -18.08
N GLY A 100 -12.32 -21.72 -17.97
CA GLY A 100 -12.74 -21.17 -16.68
C GLY A 100 -11.67 -20.33 -15.97
N LEU A 101 -10.66 -19.83 -16.70
CA LEU A 101 -9.53 -19.08 -16.13
C LEU A 101 -9.88 -17.64 -15.72
N PHE A 102 -11.04 -17.12 -16.11
CA PHE A 102 -11.47 -15.78 -15.76
C PHE A 102 -12.20 -15.76 -14.41
N PRO A 103 -11.72 -14.97 -13.43
CA PRO A 103 -12.49 -14.71 -12.22
C PRO A 103 -13.80 -13.97 -12.54
N GLN A 104 -14.78 -14.07 -11.64
CA GLN A 104 -15.98 -13.25 -11.69
C GLN A 104 -15.60 -11.76 -11.65
N ILE A 105 -16.34 -10.89 -12.36
CA ILE A 105 -15.99 -9.46 -12.47
C ILE A 105 -15.85 -8.80 -11.10
N ASN A 106 -16.79 -9.06 -10.17
CA ASN A 106 -16.72 -8.45 -8.85
C ASN A 106 -15.45 -8.85 -8.10
N THR A 107 -15.09 -10.13 -8.18
CA THR A 107 -13.84 -10.65 -7.60
C THR A 107 -12.64 -10.00 -8.27
N PHE A 108 -12.59 -9.98 -9.60
CA PHE A 108 -11.52 -9.32 -10.35
C PHE A 108 -11.35 -7.86 -10.00
N CYS A 109 -12.44 -7.07 -10.02
CA CYS A 109 -12.40 -5.65 -9.68
C CYS A 109 -12.00 -5.42 -8.23
N THR A 110 -12.46 -6.27 -7.30
CA THR A 110 -12.05 -6.18 -5.89
C THR A 110 -10.55 -6.40 -5.77
N TYR A 111 -10.03 -7.51 -6.32
CA TYR A 111 -8.58 -7.79 -6.31
C TYR A 111 -7.78 -6.73 -7.04
N LEU A 112 -8.25 -6.20 -8.18
CA LEU A 112 -7.55 -5.16 -8.93
C LEU A 112 -7.40 -3.88 -8.10
N LEU A 113 -8.50 -3.40 -7.50
CA LEU A 113 -8.49 -2.20 -6.65
C LEU A 113 -7.66 -2.43 -5.37
N GLU A 114 -7.75 -3.62 -4.79
CA GLU A 114 -6.95 -4.03 -3.64
C GLU A 114 -5.45 -4.03 -3.99
N GLN A 115 -5.04 -4.59 -5.13
CA GLN A 115 -3.66 -4.56 -5.60
C GLN A 115 -3.20 -3.12 -5.88
N ILE A 116 -4.06 -2.25 -6.41
CA ILE A 116 -3.73 -0.83 -6.58
C ILE A 116 -3.46 -0.17 -5.22
N ASP A 117 -4.33 -0.37 -4.22
CA ASP A 117 -4.13 0.22 -2.88
C ASP A 117 -2.88 -0.35 -2.18
N MET A 118 -2.65 -1.67 -2.26
CA MET A 118 -1.45 -2.29 -1.68
C MET A 118 -0.16 -1.83 -2.36
N LEU A 119 -0.09 -1.88 -3.70
CA LEU A 119 1.14 -1.65 -4.45
C LEU A 119 1.53 -0.17 -4.52
N PHE A 120 0.56 0.73 -4.67
CA PHE A 120 0.84 2.17 -4.76
C PHE A 120 0.79 2.85 -3.40
N PHE A 121 -0.19 2.53 -2.56
CA PHE A 121 -0.45 3.29 -1.33
C PHE A 121 -0.10 2.54 -0.05
N GLY A 122 0.37 1.28 -0.11
CA GLY A 122 0.73 0.50 1.07
C GLY A 122 -0.48 0.05 1.89
N GLY A 123 -1.59 -0.24 1.21
CA GLY A 123 -2.83 -0.67 1.85
C GLY A 123 -2.89 -2.09 2.36
N SER A 124 -4.04 -2.40 2.95
CA SER A 124 -4.38 -3.68 3.56
C SER A 124 -5.52 -4.34 2.81
N ALA A 125 -5.77 -5.61 3.14
CA ALA A 125 -6.80 -6.40 2.49
C ALA A 125 -8.20 -5.80 2.60
N VAL A 126 -9.05 -6.17 1.65
CA VAL A 126 -10.40 -5.62 1.47
C VAL A 126 -11.43 -6.74 1.39
N SER A 127 -12.60 -6.55 1.99
CA SER A 127 -13.65 -7.59 2.09
C SER A 127 -14.64 -7.63 0.91
N GLY A 128 -14.73 -6.55 0.13
CA GLY A 128 -15.62 -6.48 -1.03
C GLY A 128 -15.41 -5.23 -1.90
N ILE A 129 -16.21 -5.12 -2.96
CA ILE A 129 -16.04 -4.07 -3.98
C ILE A 129 -16.25 -2.66 -3.43
N THR A 130 -17.25 -2.46 -2.57
CA THR A 130 -17.55 -1.14 -1.97
C THR A 130 -16.41 -0.67 -1.07
N SER A 131 -15.88 -1.56 -0.24
CA SER A 131 -14.69 -1.31 0.57
C SER A 131 -13.44 -1.09 -0.27
N ALA A 132 -13.33 -1.72 -1.45
CA ALA A 132 -12.17 -1.55 -2.33
C ALA A 132 -12.17 -0.16 -2.96
N VAL A 133 -13.32 0.26 -3.49
CA VAL A 133 -13.52 1.61 -4.02
C VAL A 133 -13.30 2.65 -2.93
N TYR A 134 -13.86 2.43 -1.73
CA TYR A 134 -13.66 3.33 -0.60
C TYR A 134 -12.19 3.44 -0.19
N SER A 135 -11.45 2.32 -0.10
CA SER A 135 -10.04 2.32 0.29
C SER A 135 -9.13 3.00 -0.74
N VAL A 136 -9.38 2.78 -2.04
CA VAL A 136 -8.62 3.50 -3.09
C VAL A 136 -8.97 4.98 -3.08
N ALA A 137 -10.25 5.35 -2.97
CA ALA A 137 -10.70 6.74 -2.98
C ALA A 137 -10.09 7.56 -1.84
N ARG A 138 -10.05 7.02 -0.61
CA ARG A 138 -9.42 7.69 0.54
C ARG A 138 -7.92 7.88 0.34
N SER A 139 -7.23 6.89 -0.23
CA SER A 139 -5.78 6.97 -0.51
C SER A 139 -5.47 8.00 -1.59
N VAL A 140 -6.27 8.04 -2.66
CA VAL A 140 -6.16 9.05 -3.72
C VAL A 140 -6.44 10.45 -3.19
N LEU A 141 -7.46 10.61 -2.33
CA LEU A 141 -7.76 11.90 -1.70
C LEU A 141 -6.59 12.39 -0.83
N ALA A 142 -6.01 11.51 -0.01
CA ALA A 142 -4.84 11.85 0.80
C ALA A 142 -3.64 12.24 -0.07
N ALA A 143 -3.36 11.48 -1.14
CA ALA A 143 -2.28 11.80 -2.08
C ALA A 143 -2.50 13.13 -2.79
N ALA A 144 -3.74 13.46 -3.19
CA ALA A 144 -4.08 14.73 -3.83
C ALA A 144 -3.88 15.93 -2.88
N LEU A 145 -4.31 15.81 -1.62
CA LEU A 145 -4.09 16.83 -0.59
C LEU A 145 -2.60 17.07 -0.37
N LEU A 146 -1.83 15.99 -0.24
CA LEU A 146 -0.38 16.03 -0.09
C LEU A 146 0.31 16.63 -1.32
N HIS A 147 -0.19 16.35 -2.52
CA HIS A 147 0.35 16.88 -3.77
C HIS A 147 0.25 18.41 -3.83
N ALA A 148 -0.89 18.97 -3.45
CA ALA A 148 -1.07 20.42 -3.43
C ALA A 148 -0.06 21.13 -2.49
N VAL A 149 0.14 20.58 -1.29
CA VAL A 149 1.09 21.15 -0.31
C VAL A 149 2.54 20.97 -0.76
N CYS A 150 2.89 19.77 -1.25
CA CYS A 150 4.25 19.46 -1.70
C CYS A 150 4.64 20.28 -2.93
N PHE A 151 3.75 20.37 -3.92
CA PHE A 151 3.97 21.17 -5.12
C PHE A 151 4.19 22.64 -4.80
N SER A 152 3.40 23.20 -3.87
CA SER A 152 3.56 24.58 -3.42
C SER A 152 4.91 24.80 -2.72
N ALA A 153 5.42 23.80 -2.00
CA ALA A 153 6.72 23.88 -1.36
C ALA A 153 7.87 23.82 -2.37
N VAL A 154 7.84 22.86 -3.31
CA VAL A 154 8.96 22.53 -4.22
C VAL A 154 9.04 23.49 -5.42
N LYS A 155 8.01 24.34 -5.63
CA LYS A 155 7.95 25.31 -6.73
C LYS A 155 9.14 26.26 -6.77
N GLU A 156 9.64 26.68 -5.61
CA GLU A 156 10.77 27.59 -5.50
C GLU A 156 12.03 26.84 -5.02
N PRO A 157 13.20 27.14 -5.61
CA PRO A 157 14.47 26.56 -5.15
C PRO A 157 14.78 27.02 -3.73
N TRP A 158 15.08 26.08 -2.83
CA TRP A 158 15.45 26.40 -1.46
C TRP A 158 16.91 26.02 -1.14
N SER A 159 17.51 26.75 -0.21
CA SER A 159 18.91 26.56 0.20
C SER A 159 19.07 25.45 1.24
N MET A 160 20.28 24.94 1.42
CA MET A 160 20.55 23.88 2.42
C MET A 160 20.31 24.35 3.86
N GLN A 161 20.41 25.66 4.11
CA GLN A 161 20.27 26.28 5.44
C GLN A 161 18.83 26.60 5.81
N HIS A 162 17.91 26.66 4.83
CA HIS A 162 16.52 27.02 5.06
C HIS A 162 15.59 26.07 4.31
N ILE A 163 14.95 25.16 5.06
CA ILE A 163 13.87 24.31 4.54
C ILE A 163 12.56 25.11 4.63
N PRO A 164 11.79 25.25 3.54
CA PRO A 164 10.52 25.97 3.58
C PRO A 164 9.54 25.32 4.55
N ALA A 165 8.85 26.15 5.34
CA ALA A 165 7.86 25.69 6.30
C ALA A 165 6.75 24.84 5.66
N LEU A 166 6.38 25.14 4.40
CA LEU A 166 5.41 24.33 3.64
C LEU A 166 5.90 22.91 3.38
N PHE A 167 7.20 22.70 3.16
CA PHE A 167 7.75 21.35 2.99
C PHE A 167 7.72 20.59 4.31
N SER A 168 8.10 21.24 5.42
CA SER A 168 8.00 20.64 6.75
C SER A 168 6.55 20.31 7.12
N ALA A 169 5.59 21.16 6.72
CA ALA A 169 4.16 20.90 6.89
C ALA A 169 3.70 19.70 6.05
N PHE A 170 4.18 19.58 4.82
CA PHE A 170 3.97 18.39 3.99
C PHE A 170 4.50 17.12 4.67
N CYS A 171 5.72 17.13 5.19
CA CYS A 171 6.29 16.00 5.94
C CYS A 171 5.44 15.61 7.15
N GLY A 172 4.99 16.60 7.93
CA GLY A 172 4.09 16.39 9.07
C GLY A 172 2.76 15.75 8.66
N LEU A 173 2.12 16.30 7.63
CA LEU A 173 0.86 15.77 7.10
C LEU A 173 1.04 14.38 6.49
N LEU A 174 2.14 14.12 5.79
CA LEU A 174 2.43 12.84 5.16
C LEU A 174 2.51 11.71 6.19
N VAL A 175 3.28 11.92 7.27
CA VAL A 175 3.42 10.90 8.34
C VAL A 175 2.11 10.72 9.08
N ALA A 176 1.40 11.81 9.41
CA ALA A 176 0.13 11.74 10.12
C ALA A 176 -0.98 11.06 9.29
N LEU A 177 -1.14 11.42 8.01
CA LEU A 177 -2.10 10.78 7.12
C LEU A 177 -1.74 9.32 6.86
N SER A 178 -0.47 8.99 6.68
CA SER A 178 -0.04 7.59 6.49
C SER A 178 -0.30 6.74 7.75
N TYR A 179 -0.06 7.30 8.94
CA TYR A 179 -0.41 6.65 10.20
C TYR A 179 -1.92 6.46 10.35
N HIS A 180 -2.72 7.50 10.07
CA HIS A 180 -4.17 7.40 10.15
C HIS A 180 -4.73 6.35 9.16
N LEU A 181 -4.29 6.40 7.91
CA LEU A 181 -4.73 5.48 6.86
C LEU A 181 -4.33 4.02 7.16
N SER A 182 -3.22 3.80 7.87
CA SER A 182 -2.75 2.47 8.29
C SER A 182 -3.64 1.83 9.37
N ARG A 183 -4.30 2.64 10.19
CA ARG A 183 -5.14 2.17 11.31
C ARG A 183 -6.64 2.12 11.00
N GLN A 184 -7.09 2.90 10.02
CA GLN A 184 -8.48 2.88 9.57
C GLN A 184 -8.85 1.57 8.87
N SER A 185 -10.07 1.08 9.16
CA SER A 185 -10.65 -0.05 8.45
C SER A 185 -11.01 0.30 7.01
N SER A 186 -10.80 -0.65 6.09
CA SER A 186 -11.22 -0.52 4.68
C SER A 186 -12.74 -0.60 4.49
N ASP A 187 -13.49 -1.04 5.50
CA ASP A 187 -14.95 -1.15 5.44
C ASP A 187 -15.65 0.19 5.78
N PRO A 188 -16.41 0.79 4.83
CA PRO A 188 -17.15 2.03 5.07
C PRO A 188 -18.31 1.87 6.04
N SER A 189 -18.82 0.64 6.25
CA SER A 189 -19.97 0.37 7.12
C SER A 189 -19.70 0.83 8.57
N VAL A 190 -18.47 0.62 9.04
CA VAL A 190 -18.02 1.00 10.38
C VAL A 190 -18.15 2.51 10.56
N LEU A 191 -17.59 3.31 9.66
CA LEU A 191 -17.65 4.77 9.74
C LEU A 191 -19.08 5.30 9.57
N MET A 192 -19.84 4.73 8.63
CA MET A 192 -21.24 5.12 8.40
C MET A 192 -22.11 4.87 9.63
N SER A 193 -21.88 3.74 10.33
CA SER A 193 -22.60 3.42 11.56
C SER A 193 -22.34 4.48 12.65
N PHE A 194 -21.12 5.02 12.74
CA PHE A 194 -20.80 6.14 13.64
C PHE A 194 -21.53 7.43 13.29
N ILE A 195 -21.54 7.79 12.01
CA ILE A 195 -22.20 9.01 11.54
C ILE A 195 -23.70 8.94 11.81
N GLN A 196 -24.33 7.81 11.49
CA GLN A 196 -25.74 7.57 11.76
C GLN A 196 -26.06 7.63 13.26
N CYS A 197 -25.20 7.06 14.12
CA CYS A 197 -25.36 7.15 15.57
C CYS A 197 -25.30 8.58 16.11
N ARG A 198 -24.41 9.40 15.55
CA ARG A 198 -24.22 10.80 15.99
C ARG A 198 -25.33 11.71 15.50
N LEU A 199 -25.76 11.55 14.24
CA LEU A 199 -26.72 12.46 13.59
C LEU A 199 -28.18 12.04 13.80
N PHE A 200 -28.47 10.74 13.91
CA PHE A 200 -29.83 10.21 14.06
C PHE A 200 -29.96 9.23 15.24
N PRO A 201 -29.72 9.70 16.48
CA PRO A 201 -29.75 8.84 17.66
C PRO A 201 -31.13 8.18 17.89
N LYS A 202 -32.23 8.85 17.50
CA LYS A 202 -33.60 8.39 17.75
C LYS A 202 -34.02 7.17 16.92
N PHE A 203 -33.62 7.10 15.65
CA PHE A 203 -33.99 5.99 14.74
C PHE A 203 -33.18 4.70 14.99
N LEU A 204 -31.94 4.85 15.47
CA LEU A 204 -31.10 3.69 15.78
C LEU A 204 -31.43 3.10 17.15
N HIS A 205 -31.86 3.91 18.12
CA HIS A 205 -32.23 3.42 19.45
C HIS A 205 -33.38 2.39 19.38
N GLN A 206 -34.39 2.64 18.54
CA GLN A 206 -35.47 1.68 18.29
C GLN A 206 -34.99 0.34 17.72
N ASN A 207 -34.07 0.35 16.75
CA ASN A 207 -33.52 -0.89 16.16
C ASN A 207 -32.58 -1.65 17.13
N LEU A 208 -31.88 -0.93 18.02
CA LEU A 208 -30.97 -1.53 18.99
C LEU A 208 -31.70 -2.11 20.22
N GLU A 209 -32.83 -1.51 20.62
CA GLU A 209 -33.69 -2.00 21.69
C GLU A 209 -34.37 -3.34 21.31
N GLU A 210 -34.71 -3.56 20.03
CA GLU A 210 -35.20 -4.85 19.54
C GLU A 210 -34.14 -5.98 19.57
N SER A 211 -32.85 -5.64 19.63
CA SER A 211 -31.72 -6.60 19.65
C SER A 211 -31.07 -6.77 21.06
N ALA A 212 -31.69 -6.22 22.11
CA ALA A 212 -31.08 -5.93 23.42
C ALA A 212 -30.80 -7.12 24.37
N ALA A 213 -30.26 -8.23 23.85
CA ALA A 213 -29.66 -9.29 24.68
C ALA A 213 -28.11 -9.26 24.67
N ASP A 214 -27.49 -8.76 23.59
CA ASP A 214 -26.02 -8.79 23.43
C ASP A 214 -25.36 -7.44 23.75
N PRO A 215 -24.47 -7.34 24.77
CA PRO A 215 -23.70 -6.12 25.06
C PRO A 215 -22.54 -5.88 24.07
N LEU A 216 -22.17 -6.85 23.24
CA LEU A 216 -21.00 -6.79 22.35
C LEU A 216 -21.05 -5.62 21.33
N PRO A 217 -22.18 -5.32 20.65
CA PRO A 217 -22.22 -4.25 19.65
C PRO A 217 -21.92 -2.87 20.25
N LYS A 218 -22.39 -2.61 21.47
CA LYS A 218 -22.10 -1.37 22.21
C LYS A 218 -20.61 -1.28 22.57
N LYS A 219 -20.03 -2.36 23.11
CA LYS A 219 -18.60 -2.41 23.45
C LYS A 219 -17.68 -2.24 22.24
N MET A 220 -18.02 -2.83 21.09
CA MET A 220 -17.26 -2.65 19.85
C MET A 220 -17.31 -1.19 19.38
N LYS A 221 -18.48 -0.56 19.46
CA LYS A 221 -18.66 0.84 19.09
C LYS A 221 -17.86 1.79 19.98
N ASP A 222 -17.88 1.57 21.29
CA ASP A 222 -17.12 2.39 22.24
C ASP A 222 -15.61 2.22 22.00
N SER A 223 -15.17 0.98 21.75
CA SER A 223 -13.77 0.67 21.43
C SER A 223 -13.29 1.40 20.16
N VAL A 224 -14.07 1.39 19.08
CA VAL A 224 -13.70 2.11 17.84
C VAL A 224 -13.73 3.62 18.05
N THR A 225 -14.67 4.15 18.83
CA THR A 225 -14.71 5.58 19.17
C THR A 225 -13.44 6.01 19.90
N ASP A 226 -13.02 5.23 20.89
CA ASP A 226 -11.83 5.54 21.67
C ASP A 226 -10.57 5.39 20.82
N VAL A 227 -10.50 4.38 19.95
CA VAL A 227 -9.42 4.25 18.97
C VAL A 227 -9.33 5.50 18.08
N LEU A 228 -10.45 5.99 17.54
CA LEU A 228 -10.44 7.19 16.69
C LEU A 228 -9.99 8.45 17.43
N LYS A 229 -10.40 8.62 18.71
CA LYS A 229 -9.94 9.74 19.55
C LYS A 229 -8.43 9.67 19.79
N TRP A 230 -7.93 8.51 20.20
CA TRP A 230 -6.51 8.31 20.44
C TRP A 230 -5.71 8.46 19.15
N ASP A 231 -6.24 7.99 18.02
CA ASP A 231 -5.61 8.17 16.72
C ASP A 231 -5.51 9.63 16.32
N LEU A 232 -6.55 10.45 16.57
CA LEU A 232 -6.47 11.89 16.31
C LEU A 232 -5.36 12.56 17.14
N ILE A 233 -5.25 12.21 18.43
CA ILE A 233 -4.21 12.74 19.31
C ILE A 233 -2.82 12.32 18.81
N VAL A 234 -2.63 11.04 18.52
CA VAL A 234 -1.34 10.53 18.03
C VAL A 234 -1.00 11.13 16.66
N CYS A 235 -1.97 11.28 15.75
CA CYS A 235 -1.77 11.96 14.47
C CYS A 235 -1.28 13.40 14.68
N ALA A 236 -1.88 14.15 15.59
CA ALA A 236 -1.47 15.53 15.88
C ALA A 236 -0.05 15.59 16.44
N VAL A 237 0.29 14.72 17.40
CA VAL A 237 1.63 14.64 17.98
C VAL A 237 2.66 14.27 16.92
N VAL A 238 2.40 13.24 16.12
CA VAL A 238 3.30 12.78 15.06
C VAL A 238 3.46 13.83 13.96
N ALA A 239 2.40 14.56 13.62
CA ALA A 239 2.47 15.67 12.66
C ALA A 239 3.41 16.78 13.16
N VAL A 240 3.26 17.20 14.42
CA VAL A 240 4.08 18.26 15.02
C VAL A 240 5.53 17.83 15.16
N LEU A 241 5.80 16.61 15.63
CA LEU A 241 7.16 16.08 15.76
C LEU A 241 7.83 15.96 14.39
N SER A 242 7.13 15.41 13.39
CA SER A 242 7.67 15.26 12.04
C SER A 242 7.90 16.63 11.37
N PHE A 243 7.02 17.60 11.61
CA PHE A 243 7.23 19.00 11.19
C PHE A 243 8.48 19.59 11.83
N ALA A 244 8.64 19.46 13.15
CA ALA A 244 9.77 20.02 13.90
C ALA A 244 11.10 19.42 13.43
N VAL A 245 11.16 18.09 13.27
CA VAL A 245 12.37 17.41 12.78
C VAL A 245 12.68 17.85 11.34
N SER A 246 11.67 17.94 10.47
CA SER A 246 11.89 18.38 9.08
C SER A 246 12.30 19.86 8.99
N ALA A 247 11.79 20.71 9.88
CA ALA A 247 12.17 22.13 9.95
C ALA A 247 13.58 22.35 10.54
N SER A 248 14.09 21.42 11.35
CA SER A 248 15.38 21.54 12.05
C SER A 248 16.63 21.49 11.16
N THR A 249 16.48 21.35 9.84
CA THR A 249 17.55 21.19 8.82
C THR A 249 18.55 20.06 9.06
N VAL A 250 18.38 19.26 10.12
CA VAL A 250 19.23 18.12 10.49
C VAL A 250 19.40 17.15 9.32
N PHE A 251 18.33 16.90 8.55
CA PHE A 251 18.37 16.02 7.39
C PHE A 251 19.26 16.51 6.26
N LEU A 252 19.42 17.83 6.07
CA LEU A 252 20.29 18.40 5.03
C LEU A 252 21.72 18.59 5.55
N SER A 253 21.87 19.08 6.77
CA SER A 253 23.15 19.44 7.36
C SER A 253 24.05 18.24 7.66
N LEU A 254 23.47 17.08 8.00
CA LEU A 254 24.23 15.87 8.36
C LEU A 254 24.42 14.89 7.19
N ARG A 255 24.13 15.30 5.95
CA ARG A 255 24.36 14.43 4.78
C ARG A 255 25.85 14.32 4.46
N PRO A 256 26.35 13.15 4.02
CA PRO A 256 25.65 11.88 3.84
C PRO A 256 25.60 11.00 5.11
N PHE A 257 26.27 11.41 6.18
CA PHE A 257 26.47 10.61 7.39
C PHE A 257 25.18 10.13 8.04
N LEU A 258 24.16 10.99 8.14
CA LEU A 258 22.88 10.64 8.76
C LEU A 258 22.19 9.47 8.04
N SER A 259 22.23 9.43 6.71
CA SER A 259 21.63 8.32 5.94
C SER A 259 22.32 7.00 6.26
N ILE A 260 23.66 6.98 6.30
CA ILE A 260 24.44 5.78 6.61
C ILE A 260 24.13 5.30 8.04
N VAL A 261 24.08 6.21 9.00
CA VAL A 261 23.76 5.90 10.40
C VAL A 261 22.35 5.33 10.53
N LEU A 262 21.36 5.93 9.84
CA LEU A 262 19.98 5.42 9.84
C LEU A 262 19.87 4.04 9.20
N PHE A 263 20.60 3.77 8.11
CA PHE A 263 20.64 2.44 7.48
C PHE A 263 21.28 1.40 8.40
N ALA A 264 22.42 1.72 9.00
CA ALA A 264 23.09 0.83 9.93
C ALA A 264 22.22 0.54 11.17
N LEU A 265 21.56 1.56 11.71
CA LEU A 265 20.67 1.42 12.86
C LEU A 265 19.41 0.59 12.51
N ALA A 266 18.78 0.85 11.36
CA ALA A 266 17.65 0.07 10.86
C ALA A 266 18.02 -1.38 10.58
N GLY A 267 19.19 -1.61 9.98
CA GLY A 267 19.73 -2.95 9.76
C GLY A 267 19.99 -3.68 11.08
N ALA A 268 20.65 -3.04 12.05
CA ALA A 268 20.96 -3.65 13.34
C ALA A 268 19.69 -3.95 14.17
N VAL A 269 18.78 -2.98 14.30
CA VAL A 269 17.53 -3.16 15.03
C VAL A 269 16.65 -4.21 14.36
N GLY A 270 16.51 -4.16 13.03
CA GLY A 270 15.71 -5.14 12.29
C GLY A 270 16.32 -6.54 12.33
N PHE A 271 17.65 -6.67 12.29
CA PHE A 271 18.33 -7.96 12.43
C PHE A 271 18.09 -8.55 13.83
N VAL A 272 18.21 -7.75 14.89
CA VAL A 272 17.92 -8.23 16.25
C VAL A 272 16.46 -8.63 16.40
N THR A 273 15.54 -7.78 15.91
CA THR A 273 14.09 -7.92 16.11
C THR A 273 13.49 -9.05 15.27
N HIS A 274 13.84 -9.14 13.99
CA HIS A 274 13.18 -10.03 13.03
C HIS A 274 13.96 -11.30 12.73
N TYR A 275 15.28 -11.33 13.00
CA TYR A 275 16.10 -12.52 12.80
C TYR A 275 16.54 -13.14 14.13
N VAL A 276 17.29 -12.43 14.97
CA VAL A 276 17.92 -13.02 16.17
C VAL A 276 16.87 -13.45 17.20
N LEU A 277 15.99 -12.55 17.64
CA LEU A 277 14.99 -12.84 18.67
C LEU A 277 14.06 -14.01 18.28
N PRO A 278 13.50 -14.07 17.06
CA PRO A 278 12.69 -15.21 16.63
C PRO A 278 13.49 -16.51 16.55
N GLN A 279 14.75 -16.48 16.08
CA GLN A 279 15.59 -17.70 16.03
C GLN A 279 15.91 -18.25 17.41
N LEU A 280 16.18 -17.37 18.39
CA LEU A 280 16.41 -17.77 19.79
C LEU A 280 15.18 -18.37 20.48
N ARG A 281 13.97 -18.06 19.98
CA ARG A 281 12.69 -18.57 20.49
C ARG A 281 12.28 -19.91 19.86
N LYS A 282 12.83 -20.28 18.69
CA LYS A 282 12.52 -21.57 18.05
C LYS A 282 12.93 -22.74 18.97
N HIS A 283 12.21 -23.86 18.85
CA HIS A 283 12.52 -25.08 19.60
C HIS A 283 13.97 -25.56 19.38
N HIS A 284 14.46 -25.45 18.14
CA HIS A 284 15.83 -25.75 17.75
C HIS A 284 16.48 -24.56 17.04
N PRO A 285 17.08 -23.61 17.79
CA PRO A 285 17.76 -22.47 17.20
C PRO A 285 18.86 -22.92 16.22
N TRP A 286 18.80 -22.42 14.99
CA TRP A 286 19.70 -22.77 13.86
C TRP A 286 19.87 -24.28 13.62
N MET A 287 18.98 -25.13 14.14
CA MET A 287 19.10 -26.59 14.16
C MET A 287 20.36 -27.14 14.86
N TRP A 288 21.15 -26.30 15.53
CA TRP A 288 22.37 -26.71 16.25
C TRP A 288 22.15 -26.82 17.76
N ILE A 289 21.08 -26.21 18.28
CA ILE A 289 20.76 -26.19 19.70
C ILE A 289 19.50 -27.02 19.95
N SER A 290 19.56 -27.95 20.91
CA SER A 290 18.49 -28.91 21.20
C SER A 290 17.28 -28.30 21.93
N HIS A 291 17.43 -27.13 22.56
CA HIS A 291 16.38 -26.46 23.30
C HIS A 291 16.34 -24.96 22.99
N PRO A 292 15.17 -24.30 23.10
CA PRO A 292 15.08 -22.86 22.94
C PRO A 292 15.93 -22.15 24.00
N ILE A 293 16.66 -21.12 23.60
CA ILE A 293 17.47 -20.29 24.50
C ILE A 293 16.54 -19.38 25.31
N LEU A 294 15.56 -18.76 24.63
CA LEU A 294 14.55 -17.91 25.25
C LEU A 294 13.31 -18.73 25.58
N LYS A 295 13.29 -19.30 26.78
CA LYS A 295 12.17 -20.11 27.27
C LYS A 295 11.09 -19.23 27.91
N ASN A 296 9.84 -19.53 27.60
CA ASN A 296 8.69 -19.02 28.35
C ASN A 296 8.71 -19.63 29.77
N LYS A 297 8.11 -18.93 30.73
CA LYS A 297 8.03 -19.41 32.12
C LYS A 297 7.24 -20.72 32.24
N GLU A 298 6.30 -20.91 31.34
CA GLU A 298 5.38 -22.06 31.26
C GLU A 298 5.96 -23.22 30.43
N TYR A 299 7.21 -23.14 29.94
CA TYR A 299 7.77 -24.12 29.01
C TYR A 299 7.77 -25.57 29.54
N HIS A 300 7.85 -25.75 30.86
CA HIS A 300 7.83 -27.06 31.51
C HIS A 300 6.43 -27.48 32.01
N GLN A 301 5.40 -26.67 31.75
CA GLN A 301 4.02 -26.97 32.15
C GLN A 301 3.28 -27.68 31.02
N GLN A 302 2.63 -28.80 31.34
CA GLN A 302 1.83 -29.57 30.37
C GLN A 302 0.47 -28.90 30.11
N GLU A 303 -0.10 -28.23 31.11
CA GLU A 303 -1.30 -27.41 30.99
C GLU A 303 -1.07 -26.04 31.65
N VAL A 304 -1.43 -24.98 30.94
CA VAL A 304 -1.30 -23.59 31.39
C VAL A 304 -2.48 -23.27 32.32
N ARG A 305 -2.20 -23.13 33.63
CA ARG A 305 -3.23 -22.89 34.66
C ARG A 305 -3.56 -21.41 34.86
N ASP A 306 -2.64 -20.53 34.51
CA ASP A 306 -2.74 -19.07 34.67
C ASP A 306 -2.44 -18.34 33.37
N VAL A 307 -2.77 -17.05 33.28
CA VAL A 307 -2.45 -16.22 32.11
C VAL A 307 -0.93 -16.20 31.89
N ALA A 308 -0.51 -16.43 30.64
CA ALA A 308 0.90 -16.47 30.27
C ALA A 308 1.65 -15.19 30.71
N HIS A 309 2.77 -15.36 31.41
CA HIS A 309 3.56 -14.24 31.90
C HIS A 309 4.43 -13.64 30.79
N LEU A 310 4.35 -12.31 30.63
CA LEU A 310 5.17 -11.59 29.65
C LEU A 310 6.64 -11.54 30.09
N MET A 311 7.50 -12.23 29.35
CA MET A 311 8.94 -12.31 29.63
C MET A 311 9.68 -11.03 29.23
N TRP A 312 10.88 -10.82 29.78
CA TRP A 312 11.71 -9.64 29.49
C TRP A 312 12.04 -9.48 28.00
N PHE A 313 12.28 -10.59 27.29
CA PHE A 313 12.56 -10.59 25.85
C PHE A 313 11.32 -10.26 25.00
N GLU A 314 10.12 -10.58 25.47
CA GLU A 314 8.87 -10.20 24.78
C GLU A 314 8.61 -8.70 24.94
N LYS A 315 8.88 -8.15 26.14
CA LYS A 315 8.86 -6.69 26.36
C LYS A 315 9.87 -5.99 25.47
N LEU A 316 11.11 -6.51 25.38
CA LEU A 316 12.14 -5.98 24.51
C LEU A 316 11.70 -6.01 23.04
N TYR A 317 11.15 -7.13 22.57
CA TYR A 317 10.64 -7.26 21.20
C TYR A 317 9.58 -6.19 20.88
N VAL A 318 8.61 -5.99 21.76
CA VAL A 318 7.58 -4.96 21.58
C VAL A 318 8.19 -3.56 21.56
N TRP A 319 9.14 -3.26 22.46
CA TRP A 319 9.83 -1.96 22.48
C TRP A 319 10.67 -1.71 21.22
N LEU A 320 11.40 -2.72 20.74
CA LEU A 320 12.17 -2.62 19.49
C LEU A 320 11.23 -2.41 18.29
N GLN A 321 10.12 -3.13 18.23
CA GLN A 321 9.13 -2.96 17.17
C GLN A 321 8.47 -1.57 17.22
N CYS A 322 8.18 -1.04 18.42
CA CYS A 322 7.70 0.33 18.58
C CYS A 322 8.74 1.37 18.13
N PHE A 323 10.02 1.19 18.51
CA PHE A 323 11.10 2.07 18.10
C PHE A 323 11.28 2.06 16.57
N GLU A 324 11.31 0.88 15.97
CA GLU A 324 11.42 0.70 14.53
C GLU A 324 10.25 1.37 13.78
N LYS A 325 9.02 1.08 14.22
CA LYS A 325 7.78 1.54 13.59
C LYS A 325 7.57 3.06 13.69
N TYR A 326 7.81 3.67 14.85
CA TYR A 326 7.41 5.06 15.11
C TYR A 326 8.56 6.07 15.02
N ILE A 327 9.81 5.62 15.12
CA ILE A 327 10.96 6.53 15.14
C ILE A 327 11.86 6.25 13.95
N LEU A 328 12.33 5.01 13.81
CA LEU A 328 13.40 4.68 12.87
C LEU A 328 12.96 4.77 11.40
N TYR A 329 11.89 4.07 11.01
CA TYR A 329 11.40 4.13 9.63
C TYR A 329 10.88 5.52 9.23
N PRO A 330 10.08 6.22 10.05
CA PRO A 330 9.69 7.59 9.74
C PRO A 330 10.89 8.52 9.56
N ALA A 331 11.92 8.45 10.40
CA ALA A 331 13.12 9.26 10.25
C ALA A 331 13.89 8.95 8.95
N LEU A 332 14.02 7.67 8.60
CA LEU A 332 14.67 7.22 7.38
C LEU A 332 13.92 7.71 6.13
N ILE A 333 12.61 7.57 6.10
CA ILE A 333 11.77 7.98 4.96
C ILE A 333 11.73 9.50 4.85
N LEU A 334 11.59 10.24 5.95
CA LEU A 334 11.65 11.71 5.96
C LEU A 334 13.02 12.24 5.49
N ASN A 335 14.11 11.58 5.89
CA ASN A 335 15.44 11.92 5.40
C ASN A 335 15.52 11.75 3.88
N ALA A 336 15.08 10.60 3.35
CA ALA A 336 15.05 10.32 1.91
C ALA A 336 14.17 11.31 1.13
N LEU A 337 12.95 11.60 1.64
CA LEU A 337 12.05 12.59 1.07
C LEU A 337 12.67 13.99 1.03
N THR A 338 13.35 14.39 2.10
CA THR A 338 14.04 15.69 2.15
C THR A 338 15.20 15.73 1.14
N ILE A 339 15.83 14.58 0.85
CA ILE A 339 16.89 14.50 -0.17
C ILE A 339 16.30 14.74 -1.55
N ASP A 340 15.29 13.95 -1.89
CA ASP A 340 14.69 13.97 -3.21
C ASP A 340 14.00 15.30 -3.49
N ALA A 341 13.27 15.86 -2.50
CA ALA A 341 12.61 17.15 -2.65
C ALA A 341 13.61 18.30 -2.90
N PHE A 342 14.76 18.29 -2.23
CA PHE A 342 15.83 19.27 -2.45
C PHE A 342 16.43 19.15 -3.86
N LEU A 343 16.61 17.93 -4.35
CA LEU A 343 17.12 17.67 -5.71
C LEU A 343 16.11 18.11 -6.78
N ILE A 344 14.82 17.78 -6.59
CA ILE A 344 13.74 18.14 -7.51
C ILE A 344 13.60 19.67 -7.60
N SER A 345 13.56 20.35 -6.44
CA SER A 345 13.42 21.81 -6.33
C SER A 345 14.54 22.57 -7.07
N ASN A 346 15.78 22.09 -6.98
CA ASN A 346 16.94 22.79 -7.56
C ASN A 346 17.27 22.38 -9.00
N HIS A 347 17.07 21.12 -9.41
CA HIS A 347 17.63 20.60 -10.67
C HIS A 347 16.59 20.10 -11.69
N ARG A 348 15.35 19.79 -11.29
CA ARG A 348 14.37 19.10 -12.18
C ARG A 348 13.09 19.91 -12.44
N ARG A 349 13.24 21.11 -13.04
CA ARG A 349 12.11 22.05 -13.29
C ARG A 349 11.10 21.64 -14.38
N LEU A 350 11.42 20.70 -15.28
CA LEU A 350 10.57 20.35 -16.43
C LEU A 350 9.72 19.07 -16.23
N GLY A 351 10.03 18.25 -15.21
CA GLY A 351 9.32 16.99 -14.88
C GLY A 351 8.55 17.04 -13.54
N THR A 352 8.39 18.23 -12.97
CA THR A 352 8.10 18.47 -11.54
C THR A 352 6.87 17.73 -11.03
N HIS A 353 5.79 17.67 -11.80
CA HIS A 353 4.55 17.03 -11.34
C HIS A 353 4.67 15.52 -11.17
N TRP A 354 5.36 14.84 -12.10
CA TRP A 354 5.54 13.38 -12.04
C TRP A 354 6.52 12.99 -10.94
N ASP A 355 7.63 13.71 -10.81
CA ASP A 355 8.61 13.47 -9.75
C ASP A 355 8.01 13.69 -8.36
N ILE A 356 7.20 14.75 -8.17
CA ILE A 356 6.47 14.99 -6.92
C ILE A 356 5.43 13.89 -6.66
N PHE A 357 4.71 13.46 -7.70
CA PHE A 357 3.72 12.39 -7.57
C PHE A 357 4.38 11.07 -7.12
N LEU A 358 5.49 10.68 -7.75
CA LEU A 358 6.26 9.49 -7.36
C LEU A 358 6.80 9.62 -5.94
N MET A 359 7.34 10.78 -5.57
CA MET A 359 7.86 11.03 -4.22
C MET A 359 6.76 10.88 -3.15
N ILE A 360 5.55 11.40 -3.40
CA ILE A 360 4.42 11.30 -2.47
C ILE A 360 3.93 9.85 -2.35
N ILE A 361 3.74 9.17 -3.47
CA ILE A 361 3.30 7.76 -3.48
C ILE A 361 4.32 6.88 -2.78
N ALA A 362 5.61 7.05 -3.07
CA ALA A 362 6.69 6.33 -2.42
C ALA A 362 6.70 6.59 -0.91
N GLY A 363 6.64 7.86 -0.49
CA GLY A 363 6.57 8.24 0.92
C GLY A 363 5.36 7.63 1.63
N MET A 364 4.16 7.77 1.04
CA MET A 364 2.93 7.20 1.60
C MET A 364 3.01 5.69 1.74
N LYS A 365 3.41 4.98 0.68
CA LYS A 365 3.53 3.51 0.72
C LYS A 365 4.51 3.06 1.79
N LEU A 366 5.72 3.63 1.79
CA LEU A 366 6.79 3.18 2.69
C LEU A 366 6.41 3.47 4.16
N LEU A 367 5.78 4.61 4.45
CA LEU A 367 5.31 4.92 5.81
C LEU A 367 4.17 4.01 6.22
N ARG A 368 3.16 3.83 5.36
CA ARG A 368 1.98 3.02 5.67
C ARG A 368 2.34 1.54 5.86
N THR A 369 3.23 1.00 5.02
CA THR A 369 3.79 -0.35 5.18
C THR A 369 4.63 -0.48 6.45
N SER A 370 5.45 0.50 6.80
CA SER A 370 6.21 0.53 8.06
C SER A 370 5.29 0.49 9.29
N PHE A 371 4.15 1.19 9.23
CA PHE A 371 3.16 1.17 10.31
C PHE A 371 2.37 -0.14 10.39
N CYS A 372 2.08 -0.79 9.27
CA CYS A 372 1.32 -2.04 9.24
C CYS A 372 2.20 -3.26 9.55
N ASN A 373 3.34 -3.40 8.86
CA ASN A 373 4.18 -4.59 8.91
C ASN A 373 5.68 -4.27 8.76
N PRO A 374 6.39 -4.01 9.86
CA PRO A 374 7.81 -3.67 9.83
C PRO A 374 8.72 -4.83 9.38
N VAL A 375 8.26 -6.10 9.45
CA VAL A 375 9.08 -7.27 9.12
C VAL A 375 9.47 -7.29 7.64
N TYR A 376 8.49 -7.09 6.75
CA TYR A 376 8.76 -7.01 5.31
C TYR A 376 9.60 -5.77 4.96
N GLN A 377 9.41 -4.68 5.71
CA GLN A 377 10.15 -3.45 5.51
C GLN A 377 11.65 -3.61 5.78
N PHE A 378 12.02 -4.41 6.79
CA PHE A 378 13.41 -4.73 7.08
C PHE A 378 14.08 -5.48 5.91
N ILE A 379 13.41 -6.49 5.35
CA ILE A 379 13.93 -7.26 4.22
C ILE A 379 14.09 -6.36 3.00
N ASN A 380 13.06 -5.57 2.68
CA ASN A 380 13.07 -4.64 1.55
C ASN A 380 14.19 -3.61 1.69
N LEU A 381 14.35 -3.01 2.88
CA LEU A 381 15.39 -2.03 3.14
C LEU A 381 16.78 -2.65 3.01
N SER A 382 16.99 -3.82 3.59
CA SER A 382 18.28 -4.52 3.55
C SER A 382 18.68 -4.85 2.11
N PHE A 383 17.74 -5.38 1.32
CA PHE A 383 17.98 -5.63 -0.10
C PHE A 383 18.27 -4.36 -0.88
N THR A 384 17.49 -3.29 -0.66
CA THR A 384 17.69 -2.00 -1.34
C THR A 384 19.09 -1.45 -1.08
N VAL A 385 19.53 -1.44 0.18
CA VAL A 385 20.85 -0.92 0.56
C VAL A 385 21.96 -1.80 -0.02
N ILE A 386 21.86 -3.14 0.09
CA ILE A 386 22.91 -4.03 -0.45
C ILE A 386 23.00 -3.88 -1.98
N PHE A 387 21.86 -3.99 -2.67
CA PHE A 387 21.81 -4.03 -4.13
C PHE A 387 22.19 -2.68 -4.77
N PHE A 388 21.59 -1.58 -4.33
CA PHE A 388 21.81 -0.27 -4.98
C PHE A 388 23.04 0.48 -4.42
N HIS A 389 23.48 0.20 -3.19
CA HIS A 389 24.64 0.89 -2.64
C HIS A 389 25.97 0.19 -2.98
N PHE A 390 25.97 -1.15 -3.05
CA PHE A 390 27.19 -1.92 -3.26
C PHE A 390 27.29 -2.55 -4.66
N ASP A 391 26.23 -3.23 -5.13
CA ASP A 391 26.33 -4.03 -6.36
C ASP A 391 26.06 -3.23 -7.65
N TYR A 392 25.01 -2.41 -7.68
CA TYR A 392 24.51 -1.73 -8.88
C TYR A 392 24.25 -0.23 -8.66
N LYS A 393 25.28 0.49 -8.20
CA LYS A 393 25.19 1.93 -7.93
C LYS A 393 24.84 2.77 -9.15
N ASP A 394 25.29 2.37 -10.35
CA ASP A 394 25.08 3.13 -11.58
C ASP A 394 23.61 3.12 -12.07
N ILE A 395 22.80 2.19 -11.57
CA ILE A 395 21.37 2.06 -11.93
C ILE A 395 20.48 2.85 -10.96
N SER A 396 20.97 3.16 -9.76
CA SER A 396 20.21 3.87 -8.71
C SER A 396 19.80 5.28 -9.18
N GLU A 397 18.51 5.60 -9.08
CA GLU A 397 18.02 6.96 -9.35
C GLU A 397 17.95 7.80 -8.08
N SER A 398 17.16 7.33 -7.11
CA SER A 398 17.08 7.90 -5.77
C SER A 398 16.75 6.80 -4.78
N PHE A 399 17.31 6.90 -3.58
CA PHE A 399 17.09 5.87 -2.55
C PHE A 399 15.61 5.66 -2.22
N LEU A 400 14.79 6.72 -2.23
CA LEU A 400 13.35 6.61 -1.97
C LEU A 400 12.64 5.79 -3.05
N LEU A 401 12.96 6.04 -4.32
CA LEU A 401 12.36 5.36 -5.47
C LEU A 401 12.84 3.91 -5.57
N ASP A 402 14.13 3.68 -5.32
CA ASP A 402 14.73 2.34 -5.22
C ASP A 402 14.03 1.51 -4.14
N PHE A 403 13.86 2.09 -2.94
CA PHE A 403 13.19 1.43 -1.83
C PHE A 403 11.71 1.14 -2.14
N PHE A 404 11.02 2.07 -2.77
CA PHE A 404 9.64 1.90 -3.22
C PHE A 404 9.50 0.74 -4.22
N MET A 405 10.41 0.65 -5.19
CA MET A 405 10.40 -0.37 -6.23
C MET A 405 10.73 -1.76 -5.69
N VAL A 406 11.72 -1.86 -4.81
CA VAL A 406 12.02 -3.10 -4.08
C VAL A 406 10.80 -3.55 -3.26
N SER A 407 10.12 -2.61 -2.61
CA SER A 407 8.87 -2.90 -1.89
C SER A 407 7.72 -3.36 -2.81
N ILE A 408 7.71 -3.02 -4.11
CA ILE A 408 6.79 -3.60 -5.10
C ILE A 408 7.23 -5.03 -5.47
N LEU A 409 8.52 -5.23 -5.73
CA LEU A 409 9.05 -6.52 -6.19
C LEU A 409 8.88 -7.63 -5.15
N PHE A 410 9.10 -7.33 -3.87
CA PHE A 410 8.96 -8.28 -2.76
C PHE A 410 7.57 -8.27 -2.11
N SER A 411 6.56 -7.65 -2.73
CA SER A 411 5.21 -7.59 -2.16
C SER A 411 4.44 -8.92 -2.24
N LYS A 412 5.08 -10.03 -2.62
CA LYS A 412 4.47 -11.35 -2.79
C LYS A 412 5.31 -12.45 -2.17
#